data_AF-S4MTU4-F1
#
_entry.id   AF-S4MTU4-F1
#
_cell.length_a   1.000
_cell.length_b   1.000
_cell.length_c   1.000
_cell.angle_alpha   90.00
_cell.angle_beta   90.00
_cell.angle_gamma   90.00
#
_symmetry.space_group_name_H-M   'P 1'
#
loop_
_entity.id
_entity.type
_entity.pdbx_description
1 polymer ?
#
loop_
_entity_poly.entity_id
_entity_poly.type
_entity_poly.pdbx_seq_one_letter_code
_entity_poly.pdbx_strand_id
1 'polypeptide(L)'
;MTTPPALLIAGHGTRDDAGAEAFRDFVRELGARHPELPVAGGFIELSPPPLGEAVAELVERGVRRFAAVPLMLVSAGHAKGDIPAALAREQERHPGTSRTRTGARSARTRHC
;
A
#
# COMPACT_ATOMS: atom_id res chain seq x y z
N MET A 1 -17.97 -13.72 -11.28
CA MET A 1 -17.86 -12.28 -10.96
C MET A 1 -16.61 -12.11 -10.12
N THR A 2 -15.59 -11.40 -10.59
CA THR A 2 -14.36 -11.16 -9.81
C THR A 2 -14.64 -10.03 -8.83
N THR A 3 -14.72 -10.34 -7.54
CA THR A 3 -14.82 -9.32 -6.48
C THR A 3 -13.67 -8.31 -6.67
N PRO A 4 -13.97 -6.99 -6.67
CA PRO A 4 -12.94 -5.97 -6.76
C PRO A 4 -11.93 -6.14 -5.62
N PRO A 5 -10.62 -6.05 -5.89
CA PRO A 5 -9.61 -6.22 -4.86
C PRO A 5 -9.71 -5.10 -3.83
N ALA A 6 -9.41 -5.39 -2.57
CA ALA A 6 -9.23 -4.35 -1.56
C ALA A 6 -8.09 -3.39 -1.95
N LEU A 7 -8.02 -2.23 -1.31
CA LEU A 7 -7.00 -1.24 -1.56
C LEU A 7 -6.02 -1.16 -0.39
N LEU A 8 -4.73 -1.32 -0.67
CA LEU A 8 -3.65 -1.14 0.29
C LEU A 8 -2.84 0.09 -0.14
N ILE A 9 -2.89 1.16 0.65
CA ILE A 9 -2.09 2.36 0.42
C ILE A 9 -0.74 2.20 1.16
N ALA A 10 0.35 2.15 0.41
CA ALA A 10 1.69 2.00 0.95
C ALA A 10 2.42 3.34 0.95
N GLY A 11 2.66 3.90 2.13
CA GLY A 11 3.57 5.02 2.35
C GLY A 11 4.98 4.51 2.62
N HIS A 12 6.01 5.29 2.29
CA HIS A 12 7.37 4.98 2.74
C HIS A 12 7.53 5.27 4.24
N GLY A 13 7.05 6.43 4.68
CA GLY A 13 7.27 6.94 6.02
C GLY A 13 7.75 8.39 5.99
N THR A 14 7.52 9.14 7.06
CA THR A 14 8.08 10.49 7.22
C THR A 14 8.38 10.77 8.69
N ARG A 15 9.32 11.69 8.95
CA ARG A 15 9.56 12.24 10.29
C ARG A 15 8.69 13.46 10.59
N ASP A 16 7.99 13.97 9.57
CA ASP A 16 7.03 15.06 9.72
C ASP A 16 5.68 14.49 10.14
N ASP A 17 5.29 14.76 11.39
CA ASP A 17 4.04 14.27 11.96
C ASP A 17 2.81 14.77 11.19
N ALA A 18 2.86 15.99 10.64
CA ALA A 18 1.77 16.55 9.84
C ALA A 18 1.61 15.78 8.52
N GLY A 19 2.72 15.44 7.86
CA GLY A 19 2.70 14.58 6.67
C GLY A 19 2.18 13.17 6.97
N ALA A 20 2.54 12.58 8.11
CA ALA A 20 2.04 11.27 8.53
C ALA A 20 0.53 11.32 8.86
N GLU A 21 0.06 12.40 9.49
CA GLU A 21 -1.36 12.62 9.77
C GLU A 21 -2.17 12.81 8.50
N ALA A 22 -1.68 13.64 7.57
CA ALA A 22 -2.34 13.83 6.27
C ALA A 22 -2.50 12.52 5.48
N PHE A 23 -1.50 11.62 5.55
CA PHE A 23 -1.61 10.28 4.97
C PHE A 23 -2.72 9.45 5.64
N ARG A 24 -2.76 9.42 6.98
CA ARG A 24 -3.78 8.67 7.73
C ARG A 24 -5.18 9.21 7.45
N ASP A 25 -5.33 10.52 7.40
CA ASP A 25 -6.57 11.19 7.06
C ASP A 25 -7.03 10.86 5.64
N PHE A 26 -6.10 10.84 4.68
CA PHE A 26 -6.40 10.42 3.31
C PHE A 26 -6.92 8.98 3.25
N VAL A 27 -6.26 8.03 3.93
CA VAL A 27 -6.69 6.63 3.97
C VAL A 27 -8.08 6.50 4.60
N ARG A 28 -8.33 7.21 5.71
CA ARG A 28 -9.63 7.21 6.39
C ARG A 28 -10.73 7.78 5.50
N GLU A 29 -10.48 8.92 4.87
CA GLU A 29 -11.44 9.58 3.97
C GLU A 29 -11.74 8.72 2.74
N LEU A 30 -10.72 8.06 2.19
CA LEU A 30 -10.88 7.16 1.05
C LEU A 30 -11.80 5.97 1.40
N GLY A 31 -11.63 5.38 2.58
CA GLY A 31 -12.53 4.33 3.07
C GLY A 31 -13.94 4.84 3.36
N ALA A 32 -14.08 6.04 3.93
CA ALA A 32 -15.38 6.64 4.21
C ALA A 32 -16.19 6.94 2.93
N ARG A 33 -15.50 7.36 1.86
CA ARG A 33 -16.12 7.64 0.55
C ARG A 33 -16.47 6.39 -0.26
N HIS A 34 -15.84 5.25 0.05
CA HIS A 34 -16.08 3.97 -0.61
C HIS A 34 -16.35 2.84 0.40
N PRO A 35 -17.49 2.84 1.11
CA PRO A 35 -17.79 1.85 2.16
C PRO A 35 -17.77 0.39 1.67
N GLU A 36 -18.03 0.17 0.39
CA GLU A 36 -18.00 -1.14 -0.27
C GLU A 36 -16.57 -1.66 -0.59
N LEU A 37 -15.57 -0.79 -0.50
CA LEU A 37 -14.18 -1.11 -0.80
C LEU A 37 -13.38 -1.22 0.50
N PRO A 38 -12.86 -2.40 0.88
CA PRO A 38 -11.92 -2.50 1.98
C PRO A 38 -10.66 -1.69 1.66
N VAL A 39 -10.38 -0.65 2.45
CA VAL A 39 -9.18 0.17 2.34
C VAL A 39 -8.38 0.02 3.64
N ALA A 40 -7.08 -0.18 3.52
CA ALA A 40 -6.13 -0.07 4.62
C ALA A 40 -4.87 0.66 4.12
N GLY A 41 -4.09 1.22 5.03
CA GLY A 41 -2.85 1.89 4.68
C GLY A 41 -1.85 1.93 5.80
N GLY A 42 -0.57 1.88 5.45
CA GLY A 42 0.51 1.89 6.41
C GLY A 42 1.84 2.26 5.78
N PHE A 43 2.85 2.41 6.61
CA PHE A 43 4.17 2.86 6.23
C PHE A 43 5.21 1.74 6.28
N ILE A 44 6.18 1.78 5.38
CA ILE A 44 7.30 0.83 5.39
C ILE A 44 8.18 1.06 6.63
N GLU A 45 8.39 2.33 6.97
CA GLU A 45 9.25 2.77 8.06
C GLU A 45 8.80 4.13 8.62
N LEU A 46 9.48 4.62 9.67
CA LEU A 46 9.41 5.96 10.25
C LEU A 46 8.08 6.41 10.88
N SER A 47 6.93 5.90 10.45
CA SER A 47 5.62 6.35 10.91
C SER A 47 4.69 5.17 11.18
N PRO A 48 3.82 5.24 12.20
CA PRO A 48 2.74 4.26 12.38
C PRO A 48 1.48 4.62 11.56
N PRO A 49 0.65 3.63 11.19
CA PRO A 49 0.85 2.19 11.43
C PRO A 49 1.83 1.58 10.42
N PRO A 50 2.59 0.54 10.81
CA PRO A 50 3.46 -0.17 9.86
C PRO A 50 2.63 -0.90 8.80
N LEU A 51 3.19 -1.03 7.59
CA LEU A 51 2.53 -1.64 6.44
C LEU A 51 2.06 -3.07 6.72
N GLY A 52 2.80 -3.82 7.53
CA GLY A 52 2.44 -5.17 7.94
C GLY A 52 1.15 -5.22 8.76
N GLU A 53 0.91 -4.25 9.64
CA GLU A 53 -0.36 -4.17 10.38
C GLU A 53 -1.53 -3.87 9.44
N ALA A 54 -1.34 -2.98 8.47
CA ALA A 54 -2.35 -2.70 7.45
C ALA A 54 -2.69 -3.94 6.59
N VAL A 55 -1.70 -4.78 6.27
CA VAL A 55 -1.94 -6.05 5.58
C VAL A 55 -2.64 -7.06 6.49
N ALA A 56 -2.21 -7.18 7.74
CA ALA A 56 -2.83 -8.08 8.71
C ALA A 56 -4.31 -7.73 8.91
N GLU A 57 -4.66 -6.45 9.03
CA GLU A 57 -6.05 -5.97 9.13
C GLU A 57 -6.90 -6.45 7.94
N LEU A 58 -6.40 -6.29 6.71
CA LEU A 58 -7.10 -6.77 5.52
C LEU A 58 -7.29 -8.29 5.55
N VAL A 59 -6.24 -9.03 5.93
CA VAL A 59 -6.28 -10.51 5.99
C VAL A 59 -7.27 -11.00 7.04
N GLU A 60 -7.30 -10.38 8.22
CA GLU A 60 -8.25 -10.67 9.31
C GLU A 60 -9.70 -10.41 8.88
N ARG A 61 -9.93 -9.40 8.04
CA ARG A 61 -11.22 -9.11 7.40
C ARG A 61 -11.58 -10.08 6.27
N GLY A 62 -10.80 -11.14 6.05
CA GLY A 62 -11.01 -12.15 5.02
C GLY A 62 -10.54 -11.74 3.62
N VAL A 63 -9.87 -10.60 3.48
CA VAL A 63 -9.35 -10.15 2.18
C VAL A 63 -8.16 -11.01 1.80
N ARG A 64 -8.26 -11.67 0.64
CA ARG A 64 -7.17 -12.44 0.03
C ARG A 64 -6.59 -11.78 -1.22
N ARG A 65 -7.23 -10.72 -1.71
CA ARG A 65 -6.79 -10.01 -2.91
C ARG A 65 -6.85 -8.51 -2.69
N PHE A 66 -5.70 -7.84 -2.85
CA PHE A 66 -5.61 -6.38 -2.72
C PHE A 66 -4.76 -5.75 -3.83
N ALA A 67 -5.03 -4.50 -4.15
CA ALA A 67 -4.23 -3.66 -5.03
C ALA A 67 -3.37 -2.74 -4.16
N ALA A 68 -2.05 -2.80 -4.34
CA ALA A 68 -1.12 -2.01 -3.54
C ALA A 68 -0.72 -0.73 -4.28
N VAL A 69 -1.16 0.43 -3.78
CA VAL A 69 -0.91 1.76 -4.34
C VAL A 69 0.18 2.47 -3.53
N PRO A 70 1.35 2.71 -4.14
CA PRO A 70 2.36 3.60 -3.57
C PRO A 70 1.80 5.02 -3.45
N LEU A 71 1.80 5.60 -2.24
CA LEU A 71 1.51 7.02 -2.05
C LEU A 71 2.78 7.72 -1.58
N MET A 72 3.35 8.54 -2.46
CA MET A 72 4.52 9.37 -2.20
C MET A 72 4.10 10.83 -2.34
N LEU A 73 4.07 11.57 -1.22
CA LEU A 73 3.78 13.00 -1.25
C LEU A 73 4.98 13.81 -1.81
N VAL A 74 6.19 13.24 -1.77
CA VAL A 74 7.40 13.79 -2.38
C VAL A 74 8.21 12.69 -3.08
N SER A 75 8.73 12.99 -4.27
CA SER A 75 9.49 12.05 -5.11
C SER A 75 10.87 11.74 -4.53
N ALA A 76 10.97 10.77 -3.62
CA ALA A 76 12.26 10.19 -3.24
C ALA A 76 12.59 9.01 -4.18
N GLY A 77 13.71 9.11 -4.92
CA GLY A 77 14.15 8.12 -5.92
C GLY A 77 14.34 6.69 -5.40
N HIS A 78 14.35 6.48 -4.07
CA HIS A 78 14.53 5.19 -3.41
C HIS A 78 13.24 4.33 -3.38
N ALA A 79 12.05 4.93 -3.45
CA ALA A 79 10.77 4.24 -3.25
C ALA A 79 10.39 3.21 -4.33
N LYS A 80 11.09 3.19 -5.48
CA LYS A 80 10.78 2.25 -6.58
C LYS A 80 11.09 0.79 -6.22
N GLY A 81 12.04 0.55 -5.31
CA GLY A 81 12.44 -0.81 -4.89
C GLY A 81 11.82 -1.26 -3.56
N ASP A 82 11.69 -0.33 -2.62
CA ASP A 82 11.36 -0.66 -1.23
C ASP A 82 9.91 -1.13 -1.06
N ILE A 83 8.97 -0.49 -1.76
CA ILE A 83 7.55 -0.88 -1.71
C ILE A 83 7.32 -2.28 -2.29
N PRO A 84 7.82 -2.62 -3.50
CA PRO A 84 7.77 -3.99 -3.98
C PRO A 84 8.39 -5.02 -3.04
N ALA A 85 9.51 -4.70 -2.40
CA ALA A 85 10.20 -5.59 -1.47
C ALA A 85 9.41 -5.80 -0.16
N ALA A 86 8.88 -4.73 0.43
CA ALA A 86 8.02 -4.81 1.61
C ALA A 86 6.78 -5.67 1.33
N LEU A 87 6.12 -5.46 0.18
CA LEU A 87 4.96 -6.25 -0.23
C LEU A 87 5.30 -7.72 -0.55
N ALA A 88 6.53 -8.03 -0.96
CA ALA A 88 6.97 -9.42 -1.14
C ALA A 88 7.06 -10.15 0.20
N ARG A 89 7.63 -9.50 1.21
CA ARG A 89 7.73 -10.03 2.58
C ARG A 89 6.36 -10.29 3.20
N GLU A 90 5.37 -9.44 2.93
CA GLU A 90 4.00 -9.69 3.43
C GLU A 90 3.32 -10.87 2.74
N GLN A 91 3.58 -11.11 1.45
CA GLN A 91 3.06 -12.29 0.77
C GLN A 91 3.66 -13.60 1.32
N GLU A 92 4.94 -13.57 1.72
CA GLU A 92 5.59 -14.70 2.40
C GLU A 92 4.97 -14.96 3.78
N ARG A 93 4.63 -13.90 4.53
CA ARG A 93 3.96 -13.99 5.84
C ARG A 93 2.51 -14.46 5.75
N HIS A 94 1.82 -14.13 4.66
CA HIS A 94 0.41 -14.44 4.46
C HIS A 94 0.20 -15.30 3.20
N PRO A 95 0.55 -16.61 3.25
CA PRO A 95 0.35 -17.50 2.11
C PRO A 95 -1.13 -17.55 1.70
N GLY A 96 -1.38 -17.48 0.39
CA GLY A 96 -2.73 -17.43 -0.19
C GLY A 96 -3.29 -16.02 -0.41
N THR A 97 -2.51 -14.97 -0.12
CA THR A 97 -2.82 -13.60 -0.55
C THR A 97 -2.26 -13.32 -1.95
N SER A 98 -2.97 -12.52 -2.74
CA SER A 98 -2.54 -12.10 -4.08
C SER A 98 -2.61 -10.58 -4.20
N ARG A 99 -1.56 -9.96 -4.77
CA ARG A 99 -1.52 -8.51 -4.97
C ARG A 99 -1.55 -8.11 -6.42
N THR A 100 -2.29 -7.05 -6.73
CA THR A 100 -2.23 -6.39 -8.05
C THR A 100 -1.32 -5.16 -7.94
N ARG A 101 -0.36 -5.04 -8.86
CA ARG A 101 0.58 -3.91 -8.88
C ARG A 101 -0.06 -2.72 -9.59
N THR A 102 -0.43 -1.69 -8.84
CA THR A 102 -0.94 -0.43 -9.38
C THR A 102 0.20 0.57 -9.53
N GLY A 103 0.56 0.90 -10.78
CA GLY A 103 1.61 1.86 -11.10
C GLY A 103 1.94 1.85 -12.60
N ALA A 104 2.26 3.03 -13.15
CA ALA A 104 2.68 3.18 -14.54
C ALA A 104 3.83 2.20 -14.85
N ARG A 105 3.70 1.43 -15.93
CA ARG A 105 4.86 0.73 -16.48
C ARG A 105 5.92 1.81 -16.71
N SER A 106 7.03 1.77 -15.96
CA SER A 106 8.25 2.44 -16.40
C SER A 106 8.45 1.99 -17.83
N ALA A 107 8.33 2.91 -18.79
CA ALA A 107 8.73 2.64 -20.15
C ALA A 107 10.13 2.03 -20.06
N ARG A 108 10.28 0.80 -20.55
CA ARG A 108 11.59 0.20 -20.75
C ARG A 108 12.29 1.06 -21.78
N THR A 109 13.17 1.96 -21.34
CA THR A 109 14.19 2.49 -22.23
C THR A 109 15.08 1.30 -22.56
N ARG A 110 14.85 0.69 -23.71
CA ARG A 110 15.83 -0.17 -24.36
C ARG A 110 17.02 0.75 -24.63
N HIS A 111 18.14 0.53 -23.97
CA HIS A 111 19.41 0.98 -24.53
C HIS A 111 19.79 -0.04 -25.61
N CYS A 112 19.98 0.48 -26.82
CA CYS A 112 20.73 -0.18 -27.88
C CYS A 112 22.19 -0.34 -27.46
#